data_AF-A0A9P1EHQ9-F1
#
_entry.id   AF-A0A9P1EHQ9-F1
#
_cell.length_a   1.000
_cell.length_b   1.000
_cell.length_c   1.000
_cell.angle_alpha   90.00
_cell.angle_beta   90.00
_cell.angle_gamma   90.00
#
_symmetry.space_group_name_H-M   'P 1'
#
loop_
_entity.id
_entity.type
_entity.pdbx_description
1 polymer ?
#
loop_
_entity_poly.entity_id
_entity_poly.type
_entity_poly.pdbx_seq_one_letter_code
_entity_poly.pdbx_strand_id
1 'polypeptide(L)'
;MANISKREFDVLDLSGQKYLEWKVDALAHLKANGLEDTIEADNQSSSQDKAKAIIFLRHHLHESLKSEYLLVDDPKELWDNLQERYDHQQKVLLPKAQYDWIILRFQDFKSMSDYNSAMFQITSKLKLCGIYFMSNLRFQDFMLIFSRMMPLWMMLLS
;
A
#
# COMPACT_ATOMS: atom_id res chain seq x y z
N MET A 1 27.91 -0.23 21.21
CA MET A 1 27.82 0.01 19.76
C MET A 1 26.67 -0.82 19.21
N ALA A 2 25.50 -0.22 19.03
CA ALA A 2 24.40 -0.90 18.35
C ALA A 2 24.54 -0.58 16.86
N ASN A 3 25.04 -1.53 16.08
CA ASN A 3 24.83 -1.50 14.64
C ASN A 3 23.37 -1.89 14.45
N ILE A 4 22.45 -0.94 14.67
CA ILE A 4 21.04 -1.12 14.37
C ILE A 4 21.01 -1.18 12.85
N SER A 5 21.08 -2.40 12.32
CA SER A 5 20.81 -2.72 10.93
C SER A 5 19.66 -1.84 10.46
N LYS A 6 19.99 -0.90 9.56
CA LYS A 6 19.04 0.06 9.03
C LYS A 6 18.02 -0.73 8.23
N ARG A 7 16.82 -0.86 8.77
CA ARG A 7 15.68 -1.48 8.08
C ARG A 7 15.36 -0.70 6.82
N GLU A 8 14.98 -1.42 5.79
CA GLU A 8 14.69 -0.89 4.48
C GLU A 8 13.34 -0.13 4.47
N PHE A 9 12.36 -0.63 5.22
CA PHE A 9 11.06 -0.01 5.45
C PHE A 9 10.51 -0.35 6.84
N ASP A 10 9.33 0.19 7.15
CA ASP A 10 8.66 0.01 8.43
C ASP A 10 8.39 -1.47 8.75
N VAL A 11 8.44 -1.83 10.04
CA VAL A 11 8.09 -3.18 10.48
C VAL A 11 6.60 -3.42 10.51
N LEU A 12 6.20 -4.67 10.25
CA LEU A 12 4.85 -5.13 10.53
C LEU A 12 4.67 -5.26 12.04
N ASP A 13 3.82 -4.39 12.61
CA ASP A 13 3.42 -4.45 14.01
C ASP A 13 2.37 -5.54 14.28
N LEU A 14 2.12 -5.80 15.56
CA LEU A 14 1.14 -6.79 16.00
C LEU A 14 -0.29 -6.50 15.55
N SER A 15 -0.65 -5.22 15.42
CA SER A 15 -2.00 -4.80 15.04
C SER A 15 -2.30 -5.04 13.55
N GLY A 16 -1.25 -5.04 12.72
CA GLY A 16 -1.37 -5.19 11.28
C GLY A 16 -1.94 -3.98 10.56
N GLN A 17 -2.09 -2.81 11.20
CA GLN A 17 -2.72 -1.63 10.58
C GLN A 17 -2.05 -1.23 9.25
N LYS A 18 -0.74 -1.42 9.13
CA LYS A 18 0.03 -1.15 7.91
C LYS A 18 0.33 -2.41 7.07
N TYR A 19 -0.39 -3.51 7.29
CA TYR A 19 -0.11 -4.78 6.61
C TYR A 19 -0.08 -4.67 5.08
N LEU A 20 -1.02 -3.93 4.48
CA LEU A 20 -1.05 -3.78 3.02
C LEU A 20 0.15 -2.99 2.47
N GLU A 21 0.59 -1.95 3.17
CA GLU A 21 1.78 -1.17 2.82
C GLU A 21 3.03 -2.06 2.97
N TRP A 22 3.18 -2.71 4.13
CA TRP A 22 4.26 -3.66 4.41
C TRP A 22 4.34 -4.78 3.36
N LYS A 23 3.20 -5.33 2.95
CA LYS A 23 3.14 -6.40 1.94
C LYS A 23 3.67 -5.92 0.59
N VAL A 24 3.34 -4.69 0.19
CA VAL A 24 3.82 -4.10 -1.07
C VAL A 24 5.33 -3.87 -1.02
N ASP A 25 5.83 -3.31 0.06
CA ASP A 25 7.27 -3.04 0.23
C ASP A 25 8.07 -4.36 0.31
N ALA A 26 7.62 -5.32 1.10
CA ALA A 26 8.24 -6.64 1.21
C ALA A 26 8.28 -7.36 -0.14
N LEU A 27 7.18 -7.34 -0.89
CA LEU A 27 7.13 -7.93 -2.23
C LEU A 27 8.08 -7.23 -3.21
N ALA A 28 8.14 -5.90 -3.18
CA ALA A 28 9.05 -5.13 -4.03
C ALA A 28 10.52 -5.45 -3.73
N HIS A 29 10.87 -5.62 -2.45
CA HIS A 29 12.20 -6.03 -2.03
C HIS A 29 12.55 -7.46 -2.44
N LEU A 30 11.63 -8.41 -2.28
CA LEU A 30 11.84 -9.78 -2.76
C LEU A 30 12.08 -9.78 -4.27
N LYS A 31 11.29 -9.01 -5.04
CA LYS A 31 11.45 -8.88 -6.49
C LYS A 31 12.79 -8.27 -6.89
N ALA A 32 13.18 -7.17 -6.26
CA ALA A 32 14.44 -6.50 -6.54
C ALA A 32 15.66 -7.41 -6.30
N ASN A 33 15.52 -8.43 -5.45
CA ASN A 33 16.57 -9.40 -5.14
C ASN A 33 16.41 -10.75 -5.85
N GLY A 34 15.42 -10.91 -6.74
CA GLY A 34 15.14 -12.18 -7.43
C GLY A 34 14.67 -13.29 -6.48
N LEU A 35 14.01 -12.94 -5.39
CA LEU A 35 13.48 -13.85 -4.36
C LEU A 35 11.95 -13.98 -4.42
N GLU A 36 11.29 -13.37 -5.40
CA GLU A 36 9.82 -13.40 -5.53
C GLU A 36 9.24 -14.80 -5.63
N ASP A 37 9.92 -15.71 -6.34
CA ASP A 37 9.48 -17.09 -6.50
C ASP A 37 9.39 -17.82 -5.15
N THR A 38 10.19 -17.43 -4.14
CA THR A 38 10.25 -18.11 -2.84
C THR A 38 8.92 -18.07 -2.07
N ILE A 39 8.03 -17.16 -2.42
CA ILE A 39 6.69 -16.99 -1.83
C ILE A 39 5.56 -17.43 -2.78
N GLU A 40 5.87 -18.22 -3.81
CA GLU A 40 4.89 -18.90 -4.66
C GLU A 40 4.65 -20.36 -4.24
N ALA A 41 3.47 -20.91 -4.60
CA ALA A 41 2.99 -22.21 -4.12
C ALA A 41 3.83 -23.41 -4.62
N ASP A 42 4.39 -23.31 -5.84
CA ASP A 42 5.15 -24.40 -6.47
C ASP A 42 6.65 -24.05 -6.61
N ASN A 43 7.16 -23.24 -5.68
CA ASN A 43 8.50 -22.67 -5.82
C ASN A 43 9.60 -23.74 -5.86
N GLN A 44 10.45 -23.63 -6.88
CA GLN A 44 11.65 -24.44 -7.08
C GLN A 44 12.90 -23.70 -6.60
N SER A 45 12.72 -22.69 -5.73
CA SER A 45 13.81 -21.86 -5.24
C SER A 45 14.81 -22.68 -4.43
N SER A 46 16.08 -22.29 -4.52
CA SER A 46 17.14 -22.96 -3.77
C SER A 46 16.93 -22.81 -2.26
N SER A 47 17.46 -23.74 -1.46
CA SER A 47 17.45 -23.63 0.00
C SER A 47 18.14 -22.35 0.49
N GLN A 48 19.15 -21.88 -0.24
CA GLN A 48 19.83 -20.62 0.05
C GLN A 48 18.91 -19.42 -0.16
N ASP A 49 18.13 -19.39 -1.24
CA ASP A 49 17.22 -18.28 -1.52
C ASP A 49 16.03 -18.27 -0.56
N LYS A 50 15.53 -19.44 -0.19
CA LYS A 50 14.56 -19.57 0.90
C LYS A 50 15.09 -19.01 2.21
N ALA A 51 16.33 -19.36 2.58
CA ALA A 51 16.95 -18.84 3.80
C ALA A 51 17.12 -17.31 3.76
N LYS A 52 17.54 -16.73 2.62
CA LYS A 52 17.62 -15.27 2.45
C LYS A 52 16.24 -14.61 2.63
N ALA A 53 15.21 -15.14 1.99
CA ALA A 53 13.85 -14.60 2.08
C ALA A 53 13.30 -14.67 3.51
N ILE A 54 13.48 -15.78 4.22
CA ILE A 54 13.08 -15.94 5.62
C ILE A 54 13.78 -14.92 6.54
N ILE A 55 15.09 -14.76 6.39
CA ILE A 55 15.87 -13.81 7.19
C ILE A 55 15.34 -12.39 6.95
N PHE A 56 15.10 -12.03 5.70
CA PHE A 56 14.56 -10.74 5.30
C PHE A 56 13.15 -10.50 5.86
N LEU A 57 12.22 -11.45 5.71
CA LEU A 57 10.85 -11.33 6.22
C LEU A 57 10.86 -11.15 7.75
N ARG A 58 11.57 -12.02 8.48
CA ARG A 58 11.68 -11.93 9.96
C ARG A 58 12.35 -10.63 10.42
N HIS A 59 13.26 -10.05 9.61
CA HIS A 59 13.90 -8.76 9.93
C HIS A 59 12.89 -7.60 10.01
N HIS A 60 11.83 -7.69 9.20
CA HIS A 60 10.78 -6.70 9.05
C HIS A 60 9.52 -7.02 9.88
N LEU A 61 9.60 -7.97 10.82
CA LEU A 61 8.55 -8.25 11.79
C LEU A 61 8.86 -7.60 13.15
N HIS A 62 7.80 -7.20 13.85
CA HIS A 62 7.89 -6.89 15.27
C HIS A 62 8.35 -8.12 16.08
N GLU A 63 9.07 -7.89 17.19
CA GLU A 63 9.72 -8.95 17.99
C GLU A 63 8.75 -10.06 18.45
N SER A 64 7.53 -9.67 18.80
CA SER A 64 6.47 -10.63 19.19
C SER A 64 6.06 -11.55 18.03
N LEU A 65 5.85 -11.01 16.82
CA LEU A 65 5.55 -11.82 15.63
C LEU A 65 6.72 -12.72 15.26
N LYS A 66 7.95 -12.20 15.37
CA LYS A 66 9.17 -12.97 15.14
C LYS A 66 9.28 -14.16 16.11
N SER A 67 8.86 -13.98 17.37
CA SER A 67 8.83 -15.05 18.37
C SER A 67 7.75 -16.09 18.06
N GLU A 68 6.57 -15.66 17.62
CA GLU A 68 5.46 -16.54 17.24
C GLU A 68 5.81 -17.41 16.02
N TYR A 69 6.49 -16.84 15.02
CA TYR A 69 6.87 -17.53 13.79
C TYR A 69 8.34 -17.98 13.74
N LEU A 70 8.98 -18.15 14.92
CA LEU A 70 10.40 -18.46 15.02
C LEU A 70 10.79 -19.79 14.33
N LEU A 71 9.88 -20.77 14.34
CA LEU A 71 10.11 -22.12 13.82
C LEU A 71 9.63 -22.30 12.37
N VAL A 72 8.98 -21.29 11.78
CA VAL A 72 8.49 -21.36 10.39
C VAL A 72 9.65 -21.09 9.45
N ASP A 73 10.29 -22.13 8.93
CA ASP A 73 11.52 -22.03 8.13
C ASP A 73 11.28 -21.92 6.62
N ASP A 74 10.03 -22.05 6.17
CA ASP A 74 9.65 -21.85 4.76
C ASP A 74 9.06 -20.44 4.53
N PRO A 75 9.61 -19.64 3.59
CA PRO A 75 9.13 -18.28 3.33
C PRO A 75 7.67 -18.21 2.88
N LYS A 76 7.20 -19.22 2.11
CA LYS A 76 5.83 -19.27 1.63
C LYS A 76 4.87 -19.46 2.79
N GLU A 77 5.17 -20.41 3.68
CA GLU A 77 4.39 -20.65 4.89
C GLU A 77 4.30 -19.38 5.75
N LEU A 78 5.43 -18.69 5.98
CA LEU A 78 5.43 -17.43 6.73
C LEU A 78 4.58 -16.35 6.04
N TRP A 79 4.72 -16.20 4.73
CA TRP A 79 3.96 -15.23 3.94
C TRP A 79 2.45 -15.49 4.00
N ASP A 80 2.03 -16.75 3.87
CA ASP A 80 0.63 -17.17 3.94
C ASP A 80 0.05 -16.97 5.33
N ASN A 81 0.78 -17.35 6.38
CA ASN A 81 0.35 -17.15 7.77
C ASN A 81 0.11 -15.66 8.08
N LEU A 82 1.01 -14.79 7.60
CA LEU A 82 0.83 -13.33 7.74
C LEU A 82 -0.34 -12.83 6.91
N GLN A 83 -0.53 -13.36 5.70
CA GLN A 83 -1.67 -13.02 4.86
C GLN A 83 -2.99 -13.44 5.49
N GLU A 84 -3.12 -14.67 5.98
CA GLU A 84 -4.33 -15.15 6.64
C GLU A 84 -4.66 -14.33 7.88
N ARG A 85 -3.64 -13.98 8.69
CA ARG A 85 -3.84 -13.18 9.90
C ARG A 85 -4.34 -11.77 9.60
N TYR A 86 -3.87 -11.14 8.53
CA TYR A 86 -4.07 -9.71 8.27
C TYR A 86 -4.88 -9.40 7.00
N ASP A 87 -5.44 -10.40 6.31
CA ASP A 87 -6.29 -10.20 5.12
C ASP A 87 -7.48 -9.24 5.39
N HIS A 88 -8.00 -9.27 6.62
CA HIS A 88 -9.11 -8.46 7.08
C HIS A 88 -8.79 -6.96 7.06
N GLN A 89 -7.51 -6.57 7.06
CA GLN A 89 -7.10 -5.16 6.98
C GLN A 89 -7.59 -4.52 5.68
N GLN A 90 -7.66 -5.27 4.58
CA GLN A 90 -8.25 -4.79 3.34
C GLN A 90 -9.75 -4.50 3.49
N LYS A 91 -10.48 -5.34 4.25
CA LYS A 91 -11.92 -5.17 4.53
C LYS A 91 -12.19 -3.94 5.39
N VAL A 92 -11.22 -3.51 6.21
CA VAL A 92 -11.32 -2.28 7.02
C VAL A 92 -10.92 -1.05 6.20
N LEU A 93 -9.85 -1.14 5.42
CA LEU A 93 -9.33 -0.01 4.64
C LEU A 93 -10.27 0.38 3.49
N LEU A 94 -10.86 -0.60 2.80
CA LEU A 94 -11.65 -0.36 1.59
C LEU A 94 -12.89 0.53 1.85
N PRO A 95 -13.79 0.23 2.81
CA PRO A 95 -14.94 1.07 3.09
C PRO A 95 -14.55 2.49 3.52
N LYS A 96 -13.46 2.62 4.28
CA LYS A 96 -12.94 3.92 4.70
C LYS A 96 -12.46 4.73 3.50
N ALA A 97 -11.66 4.14 2.62
CA ALA A 97 -11.18 4.82 1.43
C ALA A 97 -12.31 5.18 0.44
N GLN A 98 -13.35 4.33 0.34
CA GLN A 98 -14.55 4.63 -0.44
C GLN A 98 -15.34 5.80 0.15
N TYR A 99 -15.51 5.82 1.48
CA TYR A 99 -16.16 6.93 2.16
C TYR A 99 -15.39 8.23 1.96
N ASP A 100 -14.08 8.22 2.22
CA ASP A 100 -13.18 9.36 2.02
C ASP A 100 -13.28 9.88 0.57
N TRP A 101 -13.37 8.98 -0.42
CA TRP A 101 -13.58 9.35 -1.82
C TRP A 101 -14.92 10.07 -2.05
N ILE A 102 -16.02 9.54 -1.50
CA ILE A 102 -17.37 10.11 -1.66
C ILE A 102 -17.45 11.51 -1.06
N ILE A 103 -16.88 11.71 0.13
CA ILE A 103 -16.96 12.99 0.84
C ILE A 103 -15.89 14.01 0.43
N LEU A 104 -14.93 13.63 -0.43
CA LEU A 104 -13.88 14.54 -0.91
C LEU A 104 -14.47 15.68 -1.73
N ARG A 105 -14.29 16.92 -1.28
CA ARG A 105 -14.75 18.13 -1.98
C ARG A 105 -13.64 19.15 -2.10
N PHE A 106 -13.53 19.78 -3.28
CA PHE A 106 -12.52 20.81 -3.54
C PHE A 106 -12.60 22.00 -2.57
N GLN A 107 -13.82 22.41 -2.20
CA GLN A 107 -14.07 23.55 -1.30
C GLN A 107 -13.45 23.39 0.10
N ASP A 108 -13.14 22.16 0.52
CA ASP A 108 -12.57 21.89 1.84
C ASP A 108 -11.03 22.11 1.86
N PHE A 109 -10.42 22.47 0.71
CA PHE A 109 -8.98 22.66 0.55
C PHE A 109 -8.61 24.10 0.18
N LYS A 110 -7.43 24.53 0.65
CA LYS A 110 -6.89 25.88 0.37
C LYS A 110 -6.32 26.03 -1.03
N SER A 111 -5.93 24.92 -1.67
CA SER A 111 -5.29 24.93 -2.98
C SER A 111 -5.61 23.68 -3.80
N MET A 112 -5.42 23.78 -5.12
CA MET A 112 -5.52 22.63 -6.03
C MET A 112 -4.46 21.56 -5.74
N SER A 113 -3.28 21.96 -5.25
CA SER A 113 -2.22 21.02 -4.88
C SER A 113 -2.64 20.15 -3.69
N ASP A 114 -3.21 20.77 -2.65
CA ASP A 114 -3.65 20.05 -1.45
C ASP A 114 -4.79 19.07 -1.77
N TYR A 115 -5.77 19.53 -2.56
CA TYR A 115 -6.86 18.68 -3.04
C TYR A 115 -6.34 17.48 -3.85
N ASN A 116 -5.44 17.74 -4.81
CA ASN A 116 -4.85 16.68 -5.63
C ASN A 116 -4.07 15.68 -4.77
N SER A 117 -3.30 16.15 -3.80
CA SER A 117 -2.56 15.30 -2.86
C SER A 117 -3.51 14.36 -2.10
N ALA A 118 -4.60 14.89 -1.52
CA ALA A 118 -5.61 14.08 -0.83
C ALA A 118 -6.30 13.08 -1.77
N MET A 119 -6.66 13.52 -2.98
CA MET A 119 -7.22 12.65 -4.01
C MET A 119 -6.25 11.51 -4.37
N PHE A 120 -4.96 11.79 -4.54
CA PHE A 120 -3.95 10.77 -4.81
C PHE A 120 -3.80 9.78 -3.66
N GLN A 121 -3.77 10.25 -2.42
CA GLN A 121 -3.70 9.36 -1.25
C GLN A 121 -4.90 8.40 -1.17
N ILE A 122 -6.12 8.90 -1.40
CA ILE A 122 -7.34 8.09 -1.39
C ILE A 122 -7.32 7.08 -2.55
N THR A 123 -6.97 7.52 -3.76
CA THR A 123 -6.90 6.63 -4.93
C THR A 123 -5.83 5.56 -4.79
N SER A 124 -4.68 5.87 -4.19
CA SER A 124 -3.65 4.87 -3.87
C SER A 124 -4.16 3.82 -2.88
N LYS A 125 -4.87 4.21 -1.82
CA LYS A 125 -5.50 3.25 -0.89
C LYS A 125 -6.53 2.36 -1.57
N LEU A 126 -7.32 2.92 -2.48
CA LEU A 126 -8.29 2.15 -3.27
C LEU A 126 -7.61 1.15 -4.20
N LYS A 127 -6.50 1.54 -4.86
CA LYS A 127 -5.67 0.65 -5.68
C LYS A 127 -5.02 -0.46 -4.85
N LEU A 128 -4.52 -0.15 -3.65
CA LEU A 128 -4.01 -1.16 -2.70
C LEU A 128 -5.08 -2.21 -2.35
N CYS A 129 -6.35 -1.81 -2.35
CA CYS A 129 -7.49 -2.70 -2.13
C CYS A 129 -8.01 -3.38 -3.40
N GLY A 130 -7.32 -3.26 -4.55
CA GLY A 130 -7.72 -3.87 -5.81
C GLY A 130 -8.77 -3.10 -6.62
N ILE A 131 -9.11 -1.87 -6.21
CA ILE A 131 -10.05 -1.01 -6.95
C ILE A 131 -9.28 -0.08 -7.90
N TYR A 132 -9.44 -0.32 -9.20
CA TYR A 132 -8.90 0.52 -10.26
C TYR A 132 -10.00 1.45 -10.77
N PHE A 133 -10.04 2.68 -10.27
CA PHE A 133 -10.88 3.71 -10.89
C PHE A 133 -10.29 4.04 -12.26
N MET A 134 -11.11 3.94 -13.32
CA MET A 134 -10.84 4.68 -14.55
C MET A 134 -10.76 6.15 -14.14
N SER A 135 -9.56 6.72 -14.25
CA SER A 135 -9.09 8.00 -13.70
C SER A 135 -9.84 9.27 -14.14
N ASN A 136 -11.04 9.14 -14.71
CA ASN A 136 -11.64 10.18 -15.53
C ASN A 136 -12.96 10.75 -14.99
N LEU A 137 -13.71 10.04 -14.15
CA LEU A 137 -15.10 10.46 -13.85
C LEU A 137 -15.23 11.73 -12.98
N ARG A 138 -14.22 12.16 -12.21
CA ARG A 138 -14.27 13.46 -11.52
C ARG A 138 -13.30 14.50 -12.07
N PHE A 139 -12.19 14.08 -12.65
CA PHE A 139 -11.21 14.99 -13.23
C PHE A 139 -11.69 15.57 -14.58
N GLN A 140 -12.36 14.77 -15.41
CA GLN A 140 -12.97 15.29 -16.64
C GLN A 140 -14.16 16.19 -16.33
N ASP A 141 -14.99 15.85 -15.34
CA ASP A 141 -16.10 16.71 -14.92
C ASP A 141 -15.59 18.03 -14.34
N PHE A 142 -14.53 18.01 -13.53
CA PHE A 142 -13.91 19.25 -13.02
C PHE A 142 -13.25 20.06 -14.13
N MET A 143 -12.58 19.42 -15.09
CA MET A 143 -12.03 20.10 -16.28
C MET A 143 -13.12 20.61 -17.24
N LEU A 144 -14.24 19.91 -17.37
CA LEU A 144 -15.43 20.34 -18.14
C LEU A 144 -16.11 21.53 -17.46
N ILE A 145 -16.23 21.52 -16.14
CA ILE A 145 -16.74 22.64 -15.35
C ILE A 145 -15.78 23.84 -15.47
N PHE A 146 -14.48 23.63 -15.31
CA PHE A 146 -13.47 24.68 -15.40
C PHE A 146 -13.37 25.28 -16.82
N SER A 147 -13.38 24.45 -17.87
CA SER A 147 -13.39 24.90 -19.27
C SER A 147 -14.70 25.58 -19.69
N ARG A 148 -15.85 25.21 -19.10
CA ARG A 148 -17.12 25.90 -19.33
C ARG A 148 -17.26 27.21 -18.56
N MET A 149 -16.62 27.33 -17.39
CA MET A 149 -16.69 28.54 -16.56
C MET A 149 -15.62 29.58 -16.87
N MET A 150 -14.49 29.18 -17.48
CA MET A 150 -13.40 30.10 -17.86
C MET A 150 -13.86 31.25 -18.79
N PRO A 151 -14.70 31.04 -19.83
CA PRO A 151 -15.17 32.14 -20.68
C PRO A 151 -16.05 33.15 -19.94
N LEU A 152 -16.87 32.68 -18.98
CA LEU A 152 -17.76 33.54 -18.18
C LEU A 152 -16.98 34.40 -17.18
N TRP A 153 -15.85 33.90 -16.68
CA TRP A 153 -14.94 34.67 -15.83
C TRP A 153 -14.14 35.71 -16.60
N MET A 154 -13.81 35.46 -17.87
CA MET A 154 -13.15 36.44 -18.74
C MET A 154 -14.10 37.57 -19.17
N MET A 155 -15.41 37.31 -19.30
CA MET A 155 -16.43 38.31 -19.64
C MET A 155 -16.79 39.27 -18.49
N LEU A 156 -16.54 38.89 -17.24
CA LEU A 156 -16.80 39.73 -16.06
C LEU A 156 -15.63 40.66 -15.70
N LEU A 157 -14.49 40.53 -16.41
CA LEU A 157 -13.27 41.31 -16.22
C LEU A 157 -12.93 42.22 -17.41
N SER A 158 -13.84 42.37 -18.37
CA SER A 158 -13.78 43.31 -19.51
C SER A 158 -14.89 44.34 -19.42
#